data_AF-A0A8D0GD77-F1
#
_entry.id   AF-A0A8D0GD77-F1
#
_cell.length_a   1.000
_cell.length_b   1.000
_cell.length_c   1.000
_cell.angle_alpha   90.00
_cell.angle_beta   90.00
_cell.angle_gamma   90.00
#
_symmetry.space_group_name_H-M   'P 1'
#
loop_
_entity.id
_entity.type
_entity.pdbx_description
1 polymer ?
#
loop_
_entity_poly.entity_id
_entity_poly.type
_entity_poly.pdbx_seq_one_letter_code
_entity_poly.pdbx_strand_id
1 'polypeptide(L)'
;MVAEIHSRLQSSHPILLNKIKGHQDTVSAALLIPKKDGVITASEDRTIQVWLKRDSGQYWLSIYHTMSSPCSVMAYHHDSRRIFVGQDNGTIMSSLDWIPSNNRMA
;
A
#
# COMPACT_ATOMS: atom_id res chain seq x y z
N MET A 1 43.57 -11.94 -25.27
CA MET A 1 42.35 -11.12 -25.33
C MET A 1 41.46 -11.57 -24.18
N VAL A 2 41.45 -10.84 -23.08
CA VAL A 2 40.52 -11.05 -21.96
C VAL A 2 40.20 -9.66 -21.45
N ALA A 3 38.98 -9.20 -21.71
CA ALA A 3 38.47 -7.97 -21.14
C ALA A 3 37.80 -8.35 -19.81
N GLU A 4 38.39 -7.89 -18.72
CA GLU A 4 37.75 -7.91 -17.41
C GLU A 4 36.53 -6.99 -17.45
N ILE A 5 35.35 -7.59 -17.31
CA ILE A 5 34.11 -6.85 -17.09
C ILE A 5 34.14 -6.44 -15.62
N HIS A 6 34.58 -5.21 -15.34
CA HIS A 6 34.42 -4.62 -14.02
C HIS A 6 32.93 -4.50 -13.73
N SER A 7 32.42 -5.38 -12.89
CA SER A 7 31.07 -5.32 -12.34
C SER A 7 30.93 -4.02 -11.58
N ARG A 8 30.29 -3.03 -12.22
CA ARG A 8 29.96 -1.75 -11.62
C ARG A 8 28.93 -2.03 -10.52
N LEU A 9 29.43 -2.22 -9.30
CA LEU A 9 28.65 -2.11 -8.07
C LEU A 9 27.96 -0.74 -8.10
N GLN A 10 26.73 -0.68 -8.61
CA GLN A 10 25.89 0.48 -8.47
C GLN A 10 25.57 0.58 -6.99
N SER A 11 26.25 1.48 -6.29
CA SER A 11 25.75 2.04 -5.05
C SER A 11 24.44 2.77 -5.38
N SER A 12 23.34 2.03 -5.45
CA SER A 12 22.03 2.59 -5.74
C SER A 12 21.59 3.35 -4.49
N HIS A 13 21.91 4.63 -4.44
CA HIS A 13 21.35 5.52 -3.44
C HIS A 13 19.83 5.44 -3.56
N PRO A 14 19.09 5.26 -2.46
CA PRO A 14 17.64 5.22 -2.52
C PRO A 14 17.15 6.56 -3.09
N ILE A 15 16.44 6.50 -4.22
CA ILE A 15 15.82 7.66 -4.84
C ILE A 15 14.33 7.68 -4.52
N LEU A 16 13.80 8.85 -4.18
CA LEU A 16 12.36 9.04 -4.01
C LEU A 16 11.67 8.92 -5.38
N LEU A 17 10.86 7.87 -5.56
CA LEU A 17 10.14 7.64 -6.81
C LEU A 17 8.80 8.38 -6.87
N ASN A 18 8.02 8.33 -5.79
CA ASN A 18 6.66 8.88 -5.77
C ASN A 18 6.33 9.45 -4.38
N LYS A 19 5.49 10.50 -4.37
CA LYS A 19 4.92 11.08 -3.16
C LYS A 19 3.40 11.18 -3.32
N ILE A 20 2.67 10.44 -2.49
CA ILE A 20 1.20 10.45 -2.46
C ILE A 20 0.78 11.39 -1.32
N LYS A 21 -0.13 12.31 -1.60
CA LYS A 21 -0.71 13.22 -0.59
C LYS A 21 -2.23 12.98 -0.55
N GLY A 22 -2.81 12.86 0.64
CA GLY A 22 -4.25 12.67 0.78
C GLY A 22 -4.75 12.41 2.20
N HIS A 23 -3.92 11.82 3.06
CA HIS A 23 -4.24 11.71 4.49
C HIS A 23 -4.20 13.07 5.17
N GLN A 24 -5.08 13.25 6.16
CA GLN A 24 -5.21 14.47 6.93
C GLN A 24 -4.39 14.45 8.22
N ASP A 25 -3.81 13.29 8.55
CA ASP A 25 -2.96 13.09 9.70
C ASP A 25 -1.84 12.08 9.37
N THR A 26 -1.06 11.72 10.38
CA THR A 26 0.07 10.80 10.32
C THR A 26 -0.38 9.46 9.75
N VAL A 27 0.39 8.96 8.77
CA VAL A 27 0.21 7.62 8.22
C VAL A 27 0.91 6.64 9.15
N SER A 28 0.14 5.78 9.83
CA SER A 28 0.66 4.83 10.81
C SER A 28 1.10 3.51 10.17
N ALA A 29 0.51 3.14 9.04
CA ALA A 29 0.87 1.92 8.32
C ALA A 29 0.72 2.06 6.79
N ALA A 30 1.57 1.34 6.05
CA ALA A 30 1.50 1.23 4.60
C ALA A 30 1.86 -0.19 4.14
N LEU A 31 1.10 -0.73 3.18
CA LEU A 31 1.29 -2.05 2.60
C LEU A 31 1.21 -1.98 1.08
N LEU A 32 2.14 -2.63 0.39
CA LEU A 32 2.09 -2.78 -1.07
C LEU A 32 1.09 -3.85 -1.46
N ILE A 33 0.30 -3.61 -2.50
CA ILE A 33 -0.59 -4.61 -3.07
C ILE A 33 0.23 -5.49 -4.02
N PRO A 34 0.38 -6.81 -3.78
CA PRO A 34 1.14 -7.64 -4.69
C PRO A 34 0.45 -7.72 -6.06
N LYS A 35 1.25 -7.70 -7.13
CA LYS A 35 0.80 -7.80 -8.53
C LYS A 35 -0.02 -6.61 -9.06
N LYS A 36 -0.32 -5.61 -8.23
CA LYS A 36 -0.96 -4.36 -8.63
C LYS A 36 -0.04 -3.24 -8.19
N ASP A 37 0.34 -2.33 -9.08
CA ASP A 37 1.07 -1.14 -8.69
C ASP A 37 0.15 -0.28 -7.80
N GLY A 38 0.14 -0.53 -6.49
CA GLY A 38 -0.81 0.05 -5.56
C GLY A 38 -0.36 -0.10 -4.11
N VAL A 39 -0.90 0.76 -3.26
CA VAL A 39 -0.54 0.87 -1.84
C VAL A 39 -1.81 1.01 -1.02
N ILE A 40 -1.86 0.32 0.12
CA ILE A 40 -2.89 0.46 1.14
C ILE A 40 -2.27 1.20 2.30
N THR A 41 -2.88 2.29 2.72
CA THR A 41 -2.39 3.13 3.82
C THR A 41 -3.45 3.24 4.90
N ALA A 42 -3.02 3.27 6.15
CA ALA A 42 -3.86 3.56 7.31
C ALA A 42 -3.28 4.76 8.06
N SER A 43 -4.15 5.57 8.65
CA SER A 43 -3.74 6.82 9.30
C SER A 43 -4.49 7.07 10.61
N GLU A 44 -3.87 7.92 11.44
CA GLU A 44 -4.44 8.52 12.65
C GLU A 44 -5.71 9.33 12.36
N ASP A 45 -5.93 9.74 11.11
CA ASP A 45 -7.18 10.36 10.65
C ASP A 45 -8.39 9.40 10.66
N ARG A 46 -8.17 8.16 11.13
CA ARG A 46 -9.13 7.03 11.16
C ARG A 46 -9.58 6.59 9.78
N THR A 47 -8.73 6.77 8.77
CA THR A 47 -9.03 6.31 7.40
C THR A 47 -8.08 5.22 6.95
N ILE A 48 -8.62 4.32 6.14
CA ILE A 48 -7.85 3.43 5.28
C ILE A 48 -8.10 3.82 3.84
N GLN A 49 -7.01 3.99 3.12
CA GLN A 49 -7.02 4.46 1.74
C GLN A 49 -6.28 3.45 0.86
N VAL A 50 -6.91 3.10 -0.26
CA VAL A 50 -6.30 2.26 -1.29
C VAL A 50 -5.94 3.13 -2.47
N TRP A 51 -4.65 3.17 -2.78
CA TRP A 51 -4.08 3.95 -3.87
C TRP A 51 -3.67 3.01 -5.00
N LEU A 52 -4.17 3.25 -6.20
CA LEU A 52 -3.75 2.52 -7.39
C LEU A 52 -2.96 3.46 -8.30
N LYS A 53 -1.89 2.95 -8.89
CA LYS A 53 -1.06 3.67 -9.84
C LYS A 53 -1.64 3.52 -11.24
N ARG A 54 -1.68 4.62 -11.99
CA ARG A 54 -2.03 4.65 -13.41
C ARG A 54 -0.78 4.47 -14.26
N ASP A 55 -0.98 4.24 -15.55
CA ASP A 55 0.11 4.16 -16.55
C ASP A 55 0.93 5.46 -16.63
N SER A 56 0.34 6.60 -16.25
CA SER A 56 1.03 7.89 -16.13
C SER A 56 2.02 7.96 -14.96
N GLY A 57 2.09 6.92 -14.11
CA GLY A 57 2.88 6.88 -12.89
C GLY A 57 2.21 7.53 -11.67
N GLN A 58 1.08 8.22 -11.86
CA GLN A 58 0.35 8.88 -10.78
C GLN A 58 -0.53 7.89 -10.01
N TYR A 59 -0.58 8.06 -8.70
CA TYR A 59 -1.50 7.34 -7.82
C TYR A 59 -2.83 8.08 -7.71
N TRP A 60 -3.93 7.33 -7.61
CA TRP A 60 -5.26 7.87 -7.35
C TRP A 60 -5.94 7.07 -6.24
N LEU A 61 -6.84 7.75 -5.51
CA LEU A 61 -7.56 7.18 -4.39
C LEU A 61 -8.72 6.31 -4.91
N SER A 62 -8.54 4.99 -4.84
CA SER A 62 -9.52 4.02 -5.31
C SER A 62 -10.55 3.63 -4.26
N ILE A 63 -10.14 3.54 -3.00
CA ILE A 63 -11.02 3.20 -1.89
C ILE A 63 -10.70 4.13 -0.74
N TYR A 64 -11.75 4.63 -0.10
CA TYR A 64 -11.69 5.40 1.11
C TYR A 64 -12.64 4.74 2.11
N HIS A 65 -12.12 4.32 3.25
CA HIS A 65 -12.91 3.70 4.31
C HIS A 65 -12.60 4.33 5.65
N THR A 66 -13.65 4.67 6.41
CA THR A 66 -13.52 5.25 7.74
C THR A 66 -13.61 4.16 8.80
N MET A 67 -12.70 4.20 9.76
CA MET A 67 -12.63 3.31 10.89
C MET A 67 -13.20 3.97 12.15
N SER A 68 -13.54 3.15 13.13
CA SER A 68 -14.03 3.62 14.43
C SER A 68 -12.94 4.23 15.31
N SER A 69 -11.68 3.87 15.08
CA SER A 69 -10.52 4.26 15.87
C SER A 69 -9.25 4.21 15.00
N PRO A 70 -8.17 4.93 15.37
CA PRO A 70 -6.91 4.88 14.63
C PRO A 70 -6.34 3.46 14.50
N CYS A 71 -5.52 3.27 13.45
CA CYS A 71 -4.82 2.03 13.19
C CYS A 71 -3.49 2.01 13.94
N SER A 72 -3.31 1.03 14.83
CA SER A 72 -2.02 0.75 15.47
C SER A 72 -1.17 -0.26 14.70
N VAL A 73 -1.80 -1.20 13.99
CA VAL A 73 -1.09 -2.24 13.25
C VAL A 73 -1.88 -2.74 12.06
N MET A 74 -1.18 -3.07 10.97
CA MET A 74 -1.77 -3.64 9.76
C MET A 74 -0.99 -4.87 9.30
N ALA A 75 -1.70 -5.91 8.91
CA ALA A 75 -1.14 -7.15 8.38
C ALA A 75 -1.87 -7.57 7.12
N TYR A 76 -1.13 -8.06 6.13
CA TYR A 76 -1.70 -8.57 4.87
C TYR A 76 -1.35 -10.02 4.65
N HIS A 77 -2.39 -10.82 4.37
CA HIS A 77 -2.26 -12.21 4.04
C HIS A 77 -2.37 -12.41 2.52
N HIS A 78 -1.25 -12.76 1.89
CA HIS A 78 -1.10 -12.82 0.43
C HIS A 78 -2.04 -13.83 -0.24
N ASP A 79 -2.15 -15.04 0.31
CA ASP A 79 -2.89 -16.13 -0.32
C ASP A 79 -4.40 -15.89 -0.29
N SER A 80 -4.90 -15.40 0.84
CA SER A 80 -6.33 -15.11 1.01
C SER A 80 -6.72 -13.69 0.59
N ARG A 81 -5.75 -12.85 0.21
CA ARG A 81 -5.92 -11.42 -0.09
C ARG A 81 -6.68 -10.65 1.00
N ARG A 82 -6.42 -11.00 2.26
CA ARG A 82 -7.07 -10.36 3.41
C ARG A 82 -6.16 -9.37 4.08
N ILE A 83 -6.74 -8.28 4.54
CA ILE A 83 -6.05 -7.28 5.36
C ILE A 83 -6.68 -7.34 6.74
N PHE A 84 -5.83 -7.34 7.76
CA PHE A 84 -6.21 -7.22 9.16
C PHE A 84 -5.66 -5.91 9.69
N VAL A 85 -6.50 -5.20 10.43
CA VAL A 85 -6.18 -3.90 10.99
C VAL A 85 -6.53 -3.94 12.47
N GLY A 86 -5.52 -3.81 13.32
CA GLY A 86 -5.72 -3.59 14.76
C GLY A 86 -5.98 -2.10 15.01
N GLN A 87 -7.03 -1.82 15.78
CA GLN A 87 -7.41 -0.47 16.18
C GLN A 87 -7.15 -0.27 17.68
N ASP A 88 -6.91 0.98 18.07
CA ASP A 88 -6.57 1.33 19.47
C ASP A 88 -7.71 1.11 20.46
N ASN A 89 -8.94 1.04 19.96
CA ASN A 89 -10.12 0.67 20.75
C ASN A 89 -10.22 -0.83 21.07
N GLY A 90 -9.19 -1.63 20.73
CA GLY A 90 -9.14 -3.07 20.98
C GLY A 90 -9.94 -3.90 19.97
N THR A 91 -10.42 -3.29 18.88
CA THR A 91 -11.12 -4.02 17.81
C THR A 91 -10.19 -4.36 16.65
N ILE A 92 -10.50 -5.45 15.95
CA ILE A 92 -9.82 -5.84 14.72
C ILE A 92 -10.79 -5.73 13.57
N MET A 93 -10.42 -4.97 12.55
CA MET A 93 -11.13 -4.93 11.29
C MET A 93 -10.45 -5.88 10.31
N SER A 94 -11.23 -6.70 9.61
CA SER A 94 -10.74 -7.54 8.52
C SER A 94 -11.52 -7.26 7.24
N SER A 95 -10.83 -7.11 6.12
CA SER A 95 -11.46 -6.93 4.80
C SER A 95 -10.93 -7.91 3.77
N LEU A 96 -11.84 -8.42 2.92
CA LEU A 96 -11.55 -9.30 1.78
C LEU A 96 -11.56 -8.52 0.44
N ASP A 97 -12.32 -7.43 0.34
CA ASP A 97 -12.71 -6.83 -0.95
C ASP A 97 -11.98 -5.54 -1.31
N TRP A 98 -11.08 -5.06 -0.46
CA TRP A 98 -10.37 -3.79 -0.71
C TRP A 98 -9.29 -3.89 -1.80
N ILE A 99 -8.97 -5.10 -2.24
CA ILE A 99 -8.08 -5.33 -3.37
C ILE A 99 -8.98 -5.73 -4.53
N PRO A 100 -9.11 -4.89 -5.57
CA PRO A 100 -9.95 -5.23 -6.71
C PRO A 100 -9.55 -6.60 -7.27
N SER A 101 -10.48 -7.54 -7.34
CA SER A 101 -10.25 -8.78 -8.07
C SER A 101 -10.34 -8.48 -9.58
N ASN A 102 -9.53 -9.12 -10.42
CA ASN A 102 -9.54 -8.91 -11.88
C ASN A 102 -10.82 -9.45 -12.58
N ASN A 103 -11.90 -9.72 -11.83
CA ASN A 103 -13.04 -10.48 -12.34
C ASN A 103 -14.31 -9.65 -12.58
N ARG A 104 -14.16 -8.37 -12.96
CA ARG A 104 -15.26 -7.56 -13.49
C ARG A 104 -14.88 -6.97 -14.86
N MET A 105 -14.68 -7.87 -15.81
CA MET A 105 -14.77 -7.60 -17.24
C MET A 105 -15.51 -8.80 -17.87
N ALA A 106 -16.83 -8.78 -17.76
CA ALA A 106 -17.78 -9.52 -18.59
C ALA A 106 -19.09 -8.72 -18.61
#